data_AF-A0A850MFD9-F1
#
_entry.id   AF-A0A850MFD9-F1
#
_cell.length_a   1.000
_cell.length_b   1.000
_cell.length_c   1.000
_cell.angle_alpha   90.00
_cell.angle_beta   90.00
_cell.angle_gamma   90.00
#
_symmetry.space_group_name_H-M   'P 1'
#
loop_
_entity.id
_entity.type
_entity.pdbx_description
1 polymer ?
#
loop_
_entity_poly.entity_id
_entity_poly.type
_entity_poly.pdbx_seq_one_letter_code
_entity_poly.pdbx_strand_id
1 'polypeptide(L)'
;MDGCKAEEPPIMGVKAVSIVMSGKPMVTVKIEEDCDESLMEPFLAAIGSFSKEVLGGAQDIFFQSNDHDLCCLFKNYSTFELSIFALMDAKMEKKKRASLHRLRTVFY
;
A
#
# COMPACT_ATOMS: atom_id res chain seq x y z
N MET A 1 -16.50 -13.41 -29.94
CA MET A 1 -16.34 -13.26 -28.48
C MET A 1 -15.00 -12.59 -28.28
N ASP A 2 -14.98 -11.27 -28.36
CA ASP A 2 -13.76 -10.49 -28.18
C ASP A 2 -13.48 -10.33 -26.69
N GLY A 3 -12.28 -10.78 -26.30
CA GLY A 3 -11.82 -10.77 -24.92
C GLY A 3 -11.73 -9.34 -24.38
N CYS A 4 -12.21 -9.16 -23.15
CA CYS A 4 -11.88 -8.00 -22.34
C CYS A 4 -10.37 -7.99 -22.08
N LYS A 5 -9.62 -7.30 -22.93
CA LYS A 5 -8.30 -6.77 -22.56
C LYS A 5 -8.54 -5.44 -21.87
N ALA A 6 -8.72 -5.49 -20.55
CA ALA A 6 -8.39 -4.33 -19.73
C ALA A 6 -6.87 -4.34 -19.59
N GLU A 7 -6.15 -3.74 -20.54
CA GLU A 7 -4.80 -3.24 -20.25
C GLU A 7 -4.99 -2.04 -19.32
N GLU A 8 -5.20 -2.32 -18.02
CA GLU A 8 -5.03 -1.28 -17.03
C GLU A 8 -3.58 -0.80 -17.14
N PRO A 9 -3.34 0.52 -17.27
CA PRO A 9 -1.99 1.02 -17.39
C PRO A 9 -1.21 0.54 -16.15
N PRO A 10 0.05 0.07 -16.29
CA PRO A 10 0.90 -0.12 -15.14
C PRO A 10 0.83 1.19 -14.35
N ILE A 11 0.48 1.12 -13.06
CA ILE A 11 0.35 2.32 -12.23
C ILE A 11 1.76 2.92 -12.18
N MET A 12 2.04 3.84 -13.11
CA MET A 12 3.38 4.38 -13.31
C MET A 12 3.84 5.01 -12.00
N GLY A 13 4.94 4.49 -11.48
CA GLY A 13 5.58 4.96 -10.25
C GLY A 13 5.24 4.17 -8.99
N VAL A 14 4.56 3.01 -9.07
CA VAL A 14 4.54 2.05 -7.95
C VAL A 14 5.79 1.17 -8.04
N LYS A 15 6.49 1.03 -6.90
CA LYS A 15 7.76 0.31 -6.76
C LYS A 15 7.59 -1.03 -6.06
N ALA A 16 6.70 -1.07 -5.07
CA ALA A 16 6.32 -2.29 -4.39
C ALA A 16 4.92 -2.16 -3.82
N VAL A 17 4.21 -3.29 -3.73
CA VAL A 17 2.95 -3.40 -3.00
C VAL A 17 3.04 -4.58 -2.05
N SER A 18 2.65 -4.40 -0.79
CA SER A 18 2.53 -5.49 0.17
C SER A 18 1.14 -5.52 0.78
N ILE A 19 0.52 -6.69 0.74
CA ILE A 19 -0.70 -7.00 1.49
C ILE A 19 -0.25 -7.66 2.79
N VAL A 20 -0.66 -7.07 3.91
CA VAL A 20 -0.25 -7.43 5.26
C VAL A 20 -1.47 -7.80 6.06
N MET A 21 -1.40 -8.91 6.79
CA MET A 21 -2.43 -9.33 7.72
C MET A 21 -1.86 -9.34 9.13
N SER A 22 -2.42 -8.50 10.00
CA SER A 22 -2.00 -8.37 11.41
C SER A 22 -0.49 -8.15 11.57
N GLY A 23 0.08 -7.23 10.78
CA GLY A 23 1.51 -6.90 10.79
C GLY A 23 2.41 -7.85 9.98
N LYS A 24 1.90 -9.00 9.53
CA LYS A 24 2.67 -9.98 8.74
C LYS A 24 2.40 -9.86 7.23
N PRO A 25 3.43 -9.68 6.38
CA PRO A 25 3.27 -9.72 4.94
C PRO A 25 2.72 -11.07 4.46
N MET A 26 1.64 -11.02 3.68
CA MET A 26 1.00 -12.18 3.06
C MET A 26 1.39 -12.32 1.60
N VAL A 27 1.43 -11.18 0.89
CA VAL A 27 1.82 -11.08 -0.52
C VAL A 27 2.62 -9.81 -0.70
N THR A 28 3.79 -9.90 -1.32
CA THR A 28 4.57 -8.74 -1.72
C THR A 28 4.85 -8.85 -3.21
N VAL A 29 4.48 -7.80 -3.95
CA VAL A 29 4.81 -7.63 -5.36
C VAL A 29 5.85 -6.53 -5.46
N LYS A 30 7.06 -6.90 -5.85
CA LYS A 30 8.14 -5.96 -6.15
C LYS A 30 8.15 -5.66 -7.63
N ILE A 31 8.17 -4.38 -7.97
CA ILE A 31 8.31 -3.91 -9.34
C ILE A 31 9.79 -3.53 -9.60
N GLU A 32 10.54 -3.17 -8.56
CA GLU A 32 11.99 -2.95 -8.60
C GLU A 32 12.72 -3.82 -7.57
N GLU A 33 13.95 -4.26 -7.89
CA GLU A 33 14.64 -5.36 -7.20
C GLU A 33 15.21 -5.01 -5.81
N ASP A 34 15.44 -3.73 -5.49
CA ASP A 34 16.24 -3.30 -4.32
C ASP A 34 15.48 -3.22 -2.97
N CYS A 35 14.39 -3.98 -2.80
CA CYS A 35 13.63 -3.97 -1.53
C CYS A 35 14.02 -5.16 -0.64
N ASP A 36 14.64 -4.89 0.52
CA ASP A 36 14.96 -5.92 1.52
C ASP A 36 13.70 -6.34 2.30
N GLU A 37 13.22 -7.56 2.02
CA GLU A 37 12.04 -8.14 2.66
C GLU A 37 12.21 -8.35 4.17
N SER A 38 13.44 -8.55 4.65
CA SER A 38 13.69 -8.81 6.08
C SER A 38 13.38 -7.59 6.96
N LEU A 39 13.42 -6.39 6.37
CA LEU A 39 13.10 -5.14 7.04
C LEU A 39 11.64 -4.72 6.84
N MET A 40 10.92 -5.32 5.88
CA MET A 40 9.54 -4.94 5.58
C MET A 40 8.59 -5.31 6.72
N GLU A 41 8.58 -6.56 7.20
CA GLU A 41 7.68 -6.99 8.28
C GLU A 41 7.77 -6.10 9.53
N PRO A 42 8.95 -5.86 10.14
CA PRO A 42 9.04 -5.00 11.32
C PRO A 42 8.64 -3.55 11.03
N PHE A 43 8.96 -3.03 9.84
CA PHE A 43 8.59 -1.67 9.44
C PHE A 43 7.06 -1.51 9.28
N LEU A 44 6.42 -2.45 8.58
CA LEU A 44 4.97 -2.41 8.33
C LEU A 44 4.17 -2.62 9.62
N ALA A 45 4.64 -3.49 10.51
CA ALA A 45 4.07 -3.65 11.85
C ALA A 45 4.17 -2.35 12.66
N ALA A 46 5.31 -1.66 12.64
CA ALA A 46 5.51 -0.40 13.34
C ALA A 46 4.57 0.71 12.83
N ILE A 47 4.34 0.80 11.51
CA ILE A 47 3.37 1.76 10.94
C ILE A 47 1.95 1.42 11.39
N GLY A 48 1.57 0.13 11.39
CA GLY A 48 0.26 -0.30 11.89
C GLY A 48 0.01 0.11 13.34
N SER A 49 0.99 -0.10 14.22
CA SER A 49 0.91 0.34 15.62
C SER A 49 0.83 1.87 15.74
N PHE A 50 1.69 2.60 15.00
CA PHE A 50 1.65 4.07 14.98
C PHE A 50 0.28 4.61 14.54
N SER A 51 -0.32 4.01 13.50
CA SER A 51 -1.67 4.37 13.04
C SER A 51 -2.70 4.25 14.17
N LYS A 52 -2.70 3.12 14.89
CA LYS A 52 -3.65 2.83 15.97
C LYS A 52 -3.46 3.74 17.16
N GLU A 53 -2.22 3.88 17.62
CA GLU A 53 -1.91 4.53 18.90
C GLU A 53 -1.83 6.06 18.78
N VAL A 54 -1.36 6.58 17.66
CA VAL A 54 -1.08 8.02 17.49
C VAL A 54 -2.10 8.70 16.60
N LEU A 55 -2.54 8.03 15.52
CA LEU A 55 -3.46 8.62 14.54
C LEU A 55 -4.93 8.23 14.76
N GLY A 56 -5.23 7.51 15.85
CA GLY A 56 -6.60 7.11 16.21
C GLY A 56 -7.20 6.08 15.26
N GLY A 57 -6.38 5.25 14.62
CA GLY A 57 -6.84 4.20 13.69
C GLY A 57 -7.21 4.75 12.31
N ALA A 58 -6.44 5.72 11.81
CA ALA A 58 -6.62 6.25 10.46
C ALA A 58 -6.58 5.11 9.42
N GLN A 59 -7.61 5.04 8.59
CA GLN A 59 -7.75 3.99 7.56
C GLN A 59 -6.90 4.26 6.32
N ASP A 60 -6.38 5.47 6.16
CA ASP A 60 -5.57 5.88 5.02
C ASP A 60 -4.48 6.82 5.53
N ILE A 61 -3.22 6.44 5.31
CA ILE A 61 -2.06 7.22 5.70
C ILE A 61 -1.15 7.37 4.49
N PHE A 62 -0.68 8.60 4.29
CA PHE A 62 0.25 8.92 3.23
C PHE A 62 1.49 9.58 3.82
N PHE A 63 2.64 8.92 3.67
CA PHE A 63 3.95 9.44 4.04
C PHE A 63 4.66 9.93 2.79
N GLN A 64 5.10 11.18 2.81
CA GLN A 64 5.88 11.75 1.71
C GLN A 64 7.33 11.83 2.10
N SER A 65 8.22 11.41 1.21
CA SER A 65 9.66 11.65 1.36
C SER A 65 10.25 12.23 0.09
N ASN A 66 11.54 12.53 0.11
CA ASN A 66 12.23 13.08 -1.06
C ASN A 66 12.43 12.06 -2.17
N ASP A 67 12.60 10.79 -1.79
CA ASP A 67 12.98 9.71 -2.71
C ASP A 67 11.79 8.80 -3.02
N HIS A 68 10.98 8.48 -2.01
CA HIS A 68 9.80 7.63 -2.17
C HIS A 68 8.59 8.08 -1.34
N ASP A 69 7.40 7.93 -1.87
CA ASP A 69 6.16 8.09 -1.11
C ASP A 69 5.63 6.72 -0.66
N LEU A 70 5.00 6.65 0.51
CA LEU A 70 4.36 5.44 1.03
C LEU A 70 2.88 5.71 1.29
N CYS A 71 2.03 4.92 0.63
CA CYS A 71 0.60 4.89 0.93
C CYS A 71 0.26 3.63 1.71
N CYS A 72 -0.51 3.81 2.78
CA CYS A 72 -0.94 2.76 3.68
C CYS A 72 -2.46 2.79 3.78
N LEU A 73 -3.13 1.69 3.46
CA LEU A 73 -4.56 1.51 3.66
C LEU A 73 -4.77 0.47 4.75
N PHE A 74 -5.56 0.79 5.76
CA PHE A 74 -5.88 -0.10 6.88
C PHE A 74 -7.36 -0.41 6.88
N LYS A 75 -7.69 -1.69 7.03
CA LYS A 75 -9.05 -2.17 7.21
C LYS A 75 -9.09 -3.18 8.34
N ASN A 76 -9.81 -2.82 9.39
CA ASN A 76 -10.06 -3.71 10.52
C ASN A 76 -11.26 -4.60 10.22
N TYR A 77 -11.04 -5.91 10.22
CA TYR A 77 -12.08 -6.93 10.28
C TYR A 77 -12.24 -7.40 11.73
N SER A 78 -13.34 -8.09 12.03
CA SER A 78 -13.64 -8.54 13.40
C SER A 78 -12.58 -9.46 14.00
N THR A 79 -11.81 -10.17 13.16
CA THR A 79 -10.83 -11.17 13.58
C THR A 79 -9.39 -10.83 13.23
N PHE A 80 -9.15 -9.88 12.32
CA PHE A 80 -7.82 -9.49 11.89
C PHE A 80 -7.81 -8.09 11.29
N GLU A 81 -6.65 -7.47 11.24
CA GLU A 81 -6.42 -6.26 10.44
C GLU A 81 -5.81 -6.65 9.10
N LEU A 82 -6.36 -6.11 8.01
CA LEU A 82 -5.77 -6.16 6.69
C LEU A 82 -5.18 -4.78 6.39
N SER A 83 -3.97 -4.75 5.85
CA SER A 83 -3.31 -3.52 5.44
C SER A 83 -2.68 -3.67 4.08
N ILE A 84 -2.68 -2.59 3.30
CA ILE A 84 -2.03 -2.51 2.00
C ILE A 84 -1.02 -1.40 2.07
N PHE A 85 0.21 -1.72 1.71
CA PHE A 85 1.29 -0.76 1.64
C PHE A 85 1.75 -0.66 0.20
N ALA A 86 1.80 0.55 -0.34
CA ALA A 86 2.30 0.83 -1.66
C ALA A 86 3.46 1.82 -1.56
N LEU A 87 4.66 1.35 -1.90
CA LEU A 87 5.84 2.19 -2.08
C LEU A 87 5.84 2.75 -3.50
N MET A 88 6.10 4.04 -3.63
CA MET A 88 5.98 4.76 -4.88
C MET A 88 7.12 5.75 -5.08
N ASP A 89 7.36 6.14 -6.33
CA ASP A 89 8.21 7.30 -6.64
C ASP A 89 7.75 8.54 -5.86
N ALA A 90 8.70 9.28 -5.31
CA ALA A 90 8.38 10.54 -4.62
C ALA A 90 7.66 11.53 -5.53
N LYS A 91 6.82 12.36 -4.89
CA LYS A 91 6.15 13.51 -5.53
C LYS A 91 5.22 13.10 -6.67
N MET A 92 4.63 11.91 -6.60
CA MET A 92 3.62 11.49 -7.57
C MET A 92 2.45 12.48 -7.59
N GLU A 93 2.06 12.95 -8.78
CA GLU A 93 0.99 13.94 -8.95
C GLU A 93 -0.30 13.49 -8.26
N LYS A 94 -1.01 14.42 -7.63
CA LYS A 94 -2.26 14.19 -6.87
C LYS A 94 -3.31 13.40 -7.67
N LYS A 95 -3.34 13.54 -9.00
CA LYS A 95 -4.23 12.81 -9.92
C LYS A 95 -3.90 11.31 -10.03
N LYS A 96 -2.63 10.91 -9.95
CA LYS A 96 -2.22 9.49 -9.98
C LYS A 96 -2.49 8.78 -8.65
N ARG A 97 -2.46 9.50 -7.53
CA ARG A 97 -2.89 8.99 -6.20
C ARG A 97 -4.37 8.59 -6.18
N ALA A 98 -5.22 9.25 -6.95
CA ALA A 98 -6.63 8.89 -7.09
C ALA A 98 -6.85 7.49 -7.69
N SER A 99 -5.92 7.00 -8.51
CA SER A 99 -5.97 5.63 -9.04
C SER A 99 -5.68 4.58 -7.95
N LEU A 100 -4.84 4.87 -6.95
CA LEU A 100 -4.71 4.02 -5.77
C LEU A 100 -5.95 4.07 -4.89
N HIS A 101 -6.62 5.21 -4.76
CA HIS A 101 -7.93 5.23 -4.11
C HIS A 101 -8.99 4.39 -4.85
N ARG A 102 -8.78 4.00 -6.13
CA ARG A 102 -9.66 3.01 -6.79
C ARG A 102 -9.41 1.57 -6.32
N LEU A 103 -8.22 1.25 -5.79
CA LEU A 103 -8.01 -0.02 -5.07
C LEU A 103 -8.94 -0.09 -3.86
N ARG A 104 -9.19 1.05 -3.19
CA ARG A 104 -10.17 1.14 -2.09
C ARG A 104 -11.54 0.58 -2.50
N THR A 105 -11.96 0.76 -3.75
CA THR A 105 -13.22 0.23 -4.30
C THR A 105 -13.25 -1.30 -4.40
N VAL A 106 -12.09 -1.95 -4.58
CA VAL A 106 -12.00 -3.43 -4.59
C VAL A 106 -12.16 -4.00 -3.17
N PHE A 107 -11.89 -3.19 -2.14
CA PHE A 107 -12.04 -3.58 -0.73
C PHE A 107 -13.39 -3.17 -0.13
N TYR A 108 -14.35 -2.63 -0.90
CA TYR A 108 -15.72 -2.33 -0.44
C TYR A 108 -16.73 -3.33 -0.98
#